data_AF-A0A3Q2PS86-F1
#
_entry.id   AF-A0A3Q2PS86-F1
#
_cell.length_a   1.000
_cell.length_b   1.000
_cell.length_c   1.000
_cell.angle_alpha   90.00
_cell.angle_beta   90.00
_cell.angle_gamma   90.00
#
_symmetry.space_group_name_H-M   'P 1'
#
loop_
_entity.id
_entity.type
_entity.pdbx_description
1 polymer ?
#
loop_
_entity_poly.entity_id
_entity_poly.type
_entity_poly.pdbx_seq_one_letter_code
_entity_poly.pdbx_strand_id
1 'polypeptide(L)' 'LESPNCRLETLSLSGCLVSEEGCASLVSALSSNPSHLKELDLSYNHPGDSGVKLLSAGLKDPHWKLEALRYGEKKV' A
#
# COMPACT_ATOMS: atom_id res chain seq x y z
N LEU A 1 -14.32 -17.85 -9.83
CA LEU A 1 -13.41 -16.96 -10.59
C LEU A 1 -12.01 -17.14 -10.01
N GLU A 2 -11.34 -18.22 -10.37
CA GLU A 2 -9.89 -18.32 -10.18
C GLU A 2 -9.26 -18.23 -11.56
N SER A 3 -8.56 -17.12 -11.80
CA SER A 3 -7.67 -17.01 -12.94
C SER A 3 -6.26 -17.16 -12.36
N PRO A 4 -5.54 -18.24 -12.67
CA PRO A 4 -4.25 -18.56 -12.04
C PRO A 4 -3.16 -17.51 -12.28
N ASN A 5 -3.43 -16.50 -13.12
CA ASN A 5 -2.55 -15.40 -13.45
C ASN A 5 -3.14 -14.02 -13.10
N CYS A 6 -4.19 -13.95 -12.28
CA CYS A 6 -4.70 -12.67 -11.81
C CYS A 6 -3.76 -12.09 -10.75
N ARG A 7 -2.88 -11.16 -11.18
CA ARG A 7 -1.94 -10.47 -10.31
C ARG A 7 -2.40 -9.03 -10.12
N LEU A 8 -2.63 -8.63 -8.87
CA LEU A 8 -2.94 -7.25 -8.55
C LEU A 8 -1.64 -6.44 -8.54
N GLU A 9 -1.45 -5.60 -9.55
CA GLU A 9 -0.28 -4.71 -9.64
C GLU A 9 -0.54 -3.32 -9.06
N THR A 10 -1.79 -2.87 -9.08
CA THR A 10 -2.19 -1.55 -8.55
C THR A 10 -3.38 -1.69 -7.62
N LEU A 11 -3.29 -1.08 -6.44
CA LEU A 11 -4.34 -1.03 -5.44
C LEU A 11 -4.59 0.43 -5.07
N SER A 12 -5.79 0.92 -5.34
CA SER A 12 -6.24 2.23 -4.88
C SER A 12 -7.21 2.05 -3.72
N LEU A 13 -6.85 2.59 -2.56
CA LEU A 13 -7.69 2.71 -1.37
C LEU A 13 -7.95 4.17 -1.07
N SER A 14 -8.00 5.01 -2.12
CA SER A 14 -8.15 6.44 -1.95
C SER A 14 -9.50 6.78 -1.32
N GLY A 15 -9.51 7.59 -0.26
CA GLY A 15 -10.74 7.95 0.44
C GLY A 15 -11.37 6.81 1.26
N CYS A 16 -10.64 5.73 1.53
CA CYS A 16 -11.14 4.58 2.29
C CYS A 16 -11.00 4.70 3.82
N LEU A 17 -10.71 5.90 4.34
CA LEU A 17 -10.52 6.16 5.77
C LEU A 17 -9.42 5.29 6.41
N VAL A 18 -8.37 4.97 5.65
CA VAL A 18 -7.23 4.20 6.15
C VAL A 18 -6.50 5.03 7.22
N SER A 19 -6.40 4.47 8.42
CA SER A 19 -5.68 5.02 9.58
C SER A 19 -4.27 4.42 9.71
N GLU A 20 -3.51 4.87 10.71
CA GLU A 20 -2.21 4.27 11.08
C GLU A 20 -2.31 2.74 11.32
N GLU A 21 -3.39 2.29 11.97
CA GLU A 21 -3.65 0.86 12.21
C GLU A 21 -3.93 0.11 10.89
N GLY A 22 -4.68 0.73 9.99
CA GLY A 22 -4.91 0.22 8.64
C GLY A 22 -3.59 0.06 7.87
N CYS A 23 -2.66 1.02 7.99
CA CYS A 23 -1.32 0.91 7.41
C CYS A 23 -0.52 -0.27 8.00
N ALA A 24 -0.59 -0.50 9.32
CA ALA A 24 0.07 -1.66 9.93
C ALA A 24 -0.48 -2.99 9.39
N SER A 25 -1.79 -3.07 9.18
CA SER A 25 -2.44 -4.24 8.57
C SER A 25 -2.03 -4.43 7.11
N LEU A 26 -1.94 -3.35 6.33
CA LEU A 26 -1.45 -3.38 4.94
C LEU A 26 0.00 -3.88 4.88
N VAL A 27 0.88 -3.39 5.78
CA VAL A 27 2.28 -3.84 5.87
C VAL A 27 2.34 -5.34 6.20
N SER A 28 1.55 -5.81 7.16
CA SER A 28 1.49 -7.23 7.51
C SER A 28 1.06 -8.09 6.32
N ALA A 29 0.03 -7.67 5.58
CA ALA A 29 -0.46 -8.37 4.40
C ALA A 29 0.61 -8.42 3.28
N LEU A 30 1.26 -7.28 2.99
CA LEU A 30 2.29 -7.17 1.96
C LEU A 30 3.56 -7.97 2.29
N SER A 31 3.91 -8.07 3.57
CA SER A 31 5.06 -8.85 4.03
C SER A 31 4.78 -10.35 4.12
N SER A 32 3.56 -10.76 4.52
CA SER A 32 3.22 -12.18 4.66
C SER A 32 3.04 -12.89 3.31
N ASN A 33 2.62 -12.15 2.29
CA ASN A 33 2.52 -12.65 0.93
C ASN A 33 3.14 -11.61 0.01
N PRO A 34 4.45 -11.74 -0.33
CA PRO A 34 5.15 -10.76 -1.14
C PRO A 34 4.39 -10.57 -2.46
N SER A 35 3.62 -9.48 -2.48
CA SER A 35 2.63 -9.28 -3.52
C SER A 35 3.30 -8.84 -4.82
N HIS A 36 2.60 -9.00 -5.93
CA HIS A 36 2.97 -8.37 -7.19
C HIS A 36 2.59 -6.89 -7.26
N LEU A 37 2.17 -6.30 -6.13
CA LEU A 37 1.71 -4.93 -6.06
C LEU A 37 2.90 -3.99 -6.27
N LYS A 38 2.81 -3.19 -7.34
CA LYS A 38 3.76 -2.15 -7.71
C LYS A 38 3.30 -0.78 -7.25
N GLU A 39 2.00 -0.54 -7.21
CA GLU A 39 1.43 0.76 -6.84
C GLU A 39 0.38 0.65 -5.75
N LEU A 40 0.54 1.46 -4.70
CA LEU A 40 -0.43 1.63 -3.63
C LEU A 40 -0.83 3.11 -3.52
N ASP A 41 -2.10 3.42 -3.79
CA ASP A 41 -2.67 4.75 -3.65
C ASP A 41 -3.51 4.85 -2.37
N LEU A 42 -2.97 5.57 -1.38
CA LEU A 42 -3.63 5.95 -0.13
C LEU A 42 -4.01 7.43 -0.11
N SER A 43 -4.13 8.10 -1.27
CA SER A 43 -4.55 9.52 -1.31
C SER A 43 -5.90 9.74 -0.61
N TYR A 44 -6.10 10.90 0.00
CA TYR A 44 -7.32 11.22 0.78
C TYR A 44 -7.60 10.23 1.94
N ASN A 45 -6.54 9.73 2.59
CA ASN A 45 -6.63 8.98 3.84
C ASN A 45 -5.83 9.67 4.95
N HIS A 46 -5.83 9.06 6.14
CA HIS A 46 -5.10 9.54 7.30
C HIS A 46 -4.08 8.49 7.77
N PRO A 47 -3.08 8.11 6.94
CA PRO A 47 -2.11 7.07 7.29
C PRO A 47 -1.20 7.46 8.45
N GLY A 48 -1.18 8.74 8.85
CA GLY A 48 -0.31 9.28 9.90
C GLY A 48 1.18 9.15 9.59
N ASP A 49 2.02 9.79 10.41
CA ASP A 49 3.48 9.72 10.21
C ASP A 49 4.00 8.28 10.42
N SER A 50 3.39 7.56 11.36
CA SER A 50 3.77 6.19 11.67
C SER A 50 3.44 5.23 10.51
N GLY A 51 2.24 5.31 9.95
CA GLY A 51 1.81 4.47 8.83
C GLY A 51 2.59 4.77 7.55
N VAL A 52 2.84 6.06 7.26
CA VAL A 52 3.71 6.46 6.14
C VAL A 52 5.12 5.91 6.32
N LYS A 53 5.69 5.99 7.53
CA LYS A 53 7.04 5.46 7.82
C LYS A 53 7.10 3.95 7.64
N LEU A 54 6.10 3.21 8.11
CA LEU A 54 6.02 1.75 7.97
C LEU A 54 5.94 1.33 6.49
N LEU A 55 5.04 1.94 5.72
CA LEU A 55 4.88 1.65 4.30
C LEU A 55 6.12 2.07 3.48
N SER A 56 6.75 3.20 3.83
CA SER A 56 7.98 3.66 3.17
C SER A 56 9.18 2.78 3.49
N ALA A 57 9.21 2.12 4.65
CA ALA A 57 10.24 1.13 4.95
C ALA A 57 10.13 -0.09 4.02
N GLY A 58 8.90 -0.52 3.70
CA GLY A 58 8.68 -1.61 2.77
C GLY A 58 9.11 -1.31 1.33
N LEU A 59 9.08 -0.05 0.87
CA LEU A 59 9.68 0.35 -0.42
C LEU A 59 11.20 0.08 -0.50
N LYS A 60 11.87 -0.04 0.64
CA LYS A 60 13.31 -0.36 0.73
C LYS A 60 13.56 -1.86 0.90
N ASP A 61 12.51 -2.64 1.13
CA ASP A 61 12.63 -4.09 1.31
C ASP A 61 12.66 -4.77 -0.08
N PRO A 62 13.72 -5.54 -0.40
CA PRO A 62 13.82 -6.21 -1.71
C PRO A 62 12.77 -7.31 -1.95
N HIS A 63 12.08 -7.77 -0.90
CA HIS A 63 10.99 -8.74 -1.01
C HIS A 63 9.69 -8.09 -1.49
N TRP A 64 9.52 -6.80 -1.23
CA TRP A 64 8.38 -6.06 -1.75
C TRP A 64 8.60 -5.76 -3.23
N LYS A 65 7.50 -5.71 -4.00
CA LYS A 65 7.49 -5.24 -5.40
C LYS A 65 6.93 -3.84 -5.55
N LEU A 66 6.66 -3.18 -4.43
CA LEU A 66 6.08 -1.85 -4.41
C LEU A 66 7.11 -0.84 -4.92
N GLU A 67 6.76 -0.14 -5.99
CA GLU A 67 7.57 0.86 -6.67
C GLU A 67 7.06 2.28 -6.35
N ALA A 68 5.75 2.43 -6.15
CA ALA A 68 5.12 3.71 -5.86
C ALA A 68 4.14 3.62 -4.69
N LEU A 69 4.28 4.56 -3.76
CA LEU A 69 3.32 4.83 -2.69
C LEU A 69 2.82 6.27 -2.85
N ARG A 70 1.51 6.45 -2.98
CA ARG A 70 0.87 7.77 -3.02
C ARG A 70 0.08 7.99 -1.74
N TYR A 71 0.24 9.14 -1.10
CA TYR A 71 -0.49 9.54 0.09
C TYR A 71 -0.63 11.07 0.13
N GLY A 72 -1.62 11.58 0.88
CA GLY A 72 -1.97 13.00 0.93
C GLY A 72 -3.13 13.38 0.00
N GLU A 73 -3.41 14.67 -0.12
CA GLU A 73 -4.45 15.19 -1.02
C GLU A 73 -3.90 15.28 -2.46
N LYS A 74 -4.65 14.82 -3.46
CA LYS A 74 -4.31 15.10 -4.86
C LYS A 74 -4.54 16.60 -5.09
N LYS A 75 -3.48 17.37 -5.31
CA LYS A 75 -3.61 18.73 -5.84
C LYS A 75 -4.13 18.62 -7.27
N VAL A 76 -5.30 19.19 -7.49
CA VAL A 76 -5.95 19.36 -8.80
C VAL A 76 -5.17 20.34 -9.66
#